data_AF-A0AB36HRL9-F1
#
_entry.id   AF-A0AB36HRL9-F1
#
_cell.length_a   1.000
_cell.length_b   1.000
_cell.length_c   1.000
_cell.angle_alpha   90.00
_cell.angle_beta   90.00
_cell.angle_gamma   90.00
#
_symmetry.space_group_name_H-M   'P 1'
#
loop_
_entity.id
_entity.type
_entity.pdbx_description
1 polymer ?
#
loop_
_entity_poly.entity_id
_entity_poly.type
_entity_poly.pdbx_seq_one_letter_code
_entity_poly.pdbx_strand_id
1 'polypeptide(L)'
;MSEKRQLTQMMHIRTTPGVYNLLAQMAAKEGISLPSLCRKMWNQAIFEAYGKPLSPVIVPATRRETAPEDVQQLRGLRADLARLTGALVQAAIRCRETDAHALHSAVEAAINDNKQIGCDIDQVLRRLA
;
A
#
# COMPACT_ATOMS: atom_id res chain seq x y z
N MET A 1 1.80 -20.88 2.64
CA MET A 1 3.20 -20.98 3.13
C MET A 1 3.27 -20.26 4.47
N SER A 2 3.62 -20.94 5.56
CA SER A 2 3.60 -20.36 6.92
C SER A 2 4.67 -19.26 7.09
N GLU A 3 4.30 -18.09 7.61
CA GLU A 3 5.19 -16.96 7.95
C GLU A 3 6.46 -17.39 8.71
N LYS A 4 6.35 -18.42 9.57
CA LYS A 4 7.49 -18.97 10.33
C LYS A 4 8.61 -19.52 9.45
N ARG A 5 8.32 -20.01 8.23
CA ARG A 5 9.34 -20.49 7.28
C ARG A 5 10.07 -19.37 6.55
N GLN A 6 9.49 -18.17 6.45
CA GLN A 6 10.16 -17.04 5.80
C GLN A 6 11.25 -16.42 6.68
N LEU A 7 11.11 -16.53 8.00
CA LEU A 7 12.05 -15.95 8.98
C LEU A 7 13.28 -16.81 9.26
N THR A 8 13.27 -18.11 8.94
CA THR A 8 14.33 -19.06 9.34
C THR A 8 15.66 -18.89 8.57
N GLN A 9 15.66 -18.10 7.48
CA GLN A 9 16.83 -17.86 6.64
C GLN A 9 17.18 -16.36 6.51
N MET A 10 16.75 -15.54 7.47
CA MET A 10 17.07 -14.11 7.46
C MET A 10 18.39 -13.82 8.18
N MET A 11 19.28 -13.10 7.50
CA MET A 11 20.49 -12.52 8.08
C MET A 11 20.22 -11.05 8.41
N HIS A 12 20.41 -10.66 9.67
CA HIS A 12 20.32 -9.27 10.09
C HIS A 12 21.68 -8.58 9.92
N ILE A 13 21.69 -7.46 9.21
CA ILE A 13 22.89 -6.64 8.99
C ILE A 13 22.72 -5.35 9.76
N ARG A 14 23.65 -5.07 10.69
CA ARG A 14 23.73 -3.77 11.36
C ARG A 14 24.52 -2.80 10.49
N THR A 15 23.96 -1.64 10.23
CA THR A 15 24.58 -0.58 9.41
C THR A 15 24.49 0.76 10.12
N THR A 16 25.36 1.69 9.75
CA THR A 16 25.23 3.09 10.18
C THR A 16 24.15 3.79 9.34
N PRO A 17 23.52 4.86 9.85
CA PRO A 17 22.46 5.57 9.12
C PRO A 17 22.87 6.06 7.73
N GLY A 18 24.12 6.51 7.58
CA GLY A 18 24.65 6.96 6.28
C GLY A 18 24.74 5.83 5.25
N VAL A 19 25.20 4.65 5.67
CA VAL A 19 25.29 3.47 4.80
C VAL A 19 23.89 2.96 4.45
N TYR A 20 22.97 2.93 5.41
CA TYR A 20 21.58 2.56 5.16
C TYR A 20 20.93 3.47 4.10
N ASN A 21 21.08 4.79 4.24
CA ASN A 21 20.49 5.75 3.31
C ASN A 21 21.07 5.62 1.90
N LEU A 22 22.39 5.39 1.79
CA LEU A 22 23.03 5.15 0.51
C LEU A 22 22.48 3.90 -0.18
N LEU A 23 22.40 2.77 0.55
CA LEU A 23 21.87 1.52 0.01
C LEU A 23 20.39 1.66 -0.39
N ALA A 24 19.59 2.38 0.38
CA ALA A 24 18.19 2.64 0.05
C ALA A 24 18.05 3.46 -1.24
N GLN A 25 18.89 4.48 -1.44
CA GLN A 25 18.91 5.27 -2.67
C GLN A 25 19.35 4.43 -3.88
N MET A 26 20.36 3.57 -3.72
CA MET A 26 20.80 2.67 -4.79
C MET A 26 19.69 1.68 -5.17
N ALA A 27 19.00 1.10 -4.17
CA ALA A 27 17.91 0.17 -4.41
C ALA A 27 16.76 0.84 -5.17
N ALA A 28 16.44 2.07 -4.81
CA ALA A 28 15.43 2.88 -5.49
C ALA A 28 15.83 3.20 -6.95
N LYS A 29 17.10 3.56 -7.20
CA LYS A 29 17.61 3.81 -8.56
C LYS A 29 17.52 2.57 -9.45
N GLU A 30 17.76 1.38 -8.88
CA GLU A 30 17.68 0.11 -9.60
C GLU A 30 16.25 -0.47 -9.67
N GLY A 31 15.27 0.16 -9.01
CA GLY A 31 13.90 -0.35 -9.00
C GLY A 31 13.76 -1.73 -8.35
N ILE A 32 14.59 -2.03 -7.34
CA ILE A 32 14.56 -3.29 -6.58
C ILE A 32 14.45 -3.02 -5.07
N SER A 33 14.05 -4.02 -4.30
CA SER A 33 13.98 -3.88 -2.84
C SER A 33 15.38 -3.86 -2.22
N LEU A 34 15.55 -3.12 -1.12
CA LEU A 34 16.82 -3.05 -0.38
C LEU A 34 17.40 -4.44 -0.03
N PRO A 35 16.62 -5.42 0.47
CA PRO A 35 17.13 -6.78 0.68
C PRO A 35 17.63 -7.46 -0.60
N SER A 36 16.99 -7.19 -1.75
CA SER A 36 17.41 -7.77 -3.02
C SER A 36 18.69 -7.14 -3.55
N LEU A 37 18.86 -5.83 -3.38
CA LEU A 37 20.14 -5.15 -3.64
C LEU A 37 21.26 -5.78 -2.79
N CYS A 38 21.03 -5.94 -1.48
CA CYS A 38 22.02 -6.55 -0.58
C CYS A 38 22.38 -7.99 -1.02
N ARG A 39 21.41 -8.82 -1.43
CA ARG A 39 21.68 -10.17 -1.96
C ARG A 39 22.47 -10.13 -3.26
N LYS A 40 22.13 -9.21 -4.17
CA LYS A 40 22.86 -9.03 -5.44
C LYS A 40 24.32 -8.66 -5.17
N MET A 41 24.58 -7.70 -4.29
CA MET A 41 25.93 -7.29 -3.89
C MET A 41 26.70 -8.42 -3.20
N TRP A 42 26.04 -9.16 -2.30
CA TRP A 42 26.65 -10.30 -1.60
C TRP A 42 27.08 -11.40 -2.56
N ASN A 43 26.23 -11.75 -3.52
CA ASN A 43 26.55 -12.77 -4.51
C ASN A 43 27.64 -12.32 -5.48
N GLN A 44 27.69 -11.03 -5.83
CA GLN A 44 28.77 -10.46 -6.60
C GLN A 44 30.11 -10.57 -5.86
N ALA A 45 30.15 -10.17 -4.58
CA ALA A 45 31.36 -10.25 -3.77
C ALA A 45 31.87 -11.70 -3.61
N ILE A 46 30.96 -12.67 -3.46
CA ILE A 46 31.33 -14.09 -3.38
C ILE A 46 31.82 -14.63 -4.72
N PHE A 47 31.20 -14.23 -5.82
CA PHE A 47 31.68 -14.59 -7.15
C PHE A 47 33.10 -14.06 -7.40
N GLU A 48 33.38 -12.80 -7.03
CA GLU A 48 34.70 -12.20 -7.13
C GLU A 48 35.75 -12.92 -6.25
N ALA A 49 35.36 -13.32 -5.04
CA ALA A 49 36.27 -13.98 -4.11
C ALA A 49 36.53 -15.46 -4.41
N TYR A 50 35.54 -16.19 -4.96
CA TYR A 50 35.59 -17.66 -5.06
C TYR A 50 35.30 -18.21 -6.47
N GLY A 51 35.04 -17.36 -7.45
CA GLY A 51 34.82 -17.72 -8.86
C GLY A 51 33.54 -18.52 -9.13
N LYS A 52 32.65 -18.66 -8.13
CA LYS A 52 31.40 -19.42 -8.25
C LYS A 52 30.23 -18.62 -7.65
N PRO A 53 29.14 -18.39 -8.40
CA PRO A 53 27.97 -17.73 -7.85
C PRO A 53 27.20 -18.67 -6.91
N LEU A 54 26.69 -18.15 -5.80
CA LEU A 54 25.75 -18.86 -4.93
C LEU A 54 24.34 -18.82 -5.54
N SER A 55 24.08 -19.71 -6.50
CA SER A 55 22.76 -19.91 -7.14
C SER A 55 22.21 -18.66 -7.87
N PRO A 56 21.28 -18.81 -8.82
CA PRO A 56 20.67 -17.64 -9.47
C PRO A 56 19.89 -16.80 -8.44
N VAL A 57 20.30 -15.55 -8.28
CA VAL A 57 19.57 -14.58 -7.45
C VAL A 57 18.31 -14.20 -8.20
N ILE A 58 17.18 -14.82 -7.85
CA ILE A 58 15.88 -14.30 -8.25
C ILE A 58 15.68 -13.02 -7.45
N VAL A 59 16.04 -11.89 -8.06
CA VAL A 59 15.73 -10.56 -7.53
C VAL A 59 14.29 -10.26 -7.92
N PRO A 60 13.32 -10.31 -6.99
CA PRO A 60 12.00 -9.80 -7.29
C PRO A 60 12.15 -8.31 -7.59
N ALA A 61 11.90 -7.93 -8.84
CA ALA A 61 11.74 -6.53 -9.20
C ALA A 61 10.71 -5.92 -8.27
N THR A 62 10.96 -4.73 -7.71
CA THR A 62 9.87 -3.98 -7.09
C THR A 62 9.00 -3.45 -8.22
N ARG A 63 8.17 -4.32 -8.83
CA ARG A 63 6.97 -3.87 -9.52
C ARG A 63 6.03 -3.32 -8.46
N ARG A 64 6.30 -2.10 -8.00
CA ARG A 64 5.21 -1.15 -7.89
C ARG A 64 5.00 -0.67 -9.31
N GLU A 65 4.28 -1.46 -10.10
CA GLU A 65 3.44 -0.83 -11.12
C GLU A 65 2.59 0.14 -10.31
N THR A 66 2.91 1.44 -10.41
CA THR A 66 1.99 2.49 -10.00
C THR A 66 0.65 2.07 -10.58
N ALA A 67 -0.35 1.87 -9.72
CA ALA A 67 -1.66 1.45 -10.18
C ALA A 67 -2.06 2.38 -11.34
N PRO A 68 -2.69 1.86 -12.41
CA PRO A 68 -3.13 2.66 -13.55
C PRO A 68 -3.80 3.95 -13.05
N GLU A 69 -3.61 5.06 -13.75
CA GLU A 69 -4.10 6.37 -13.30
C GLU A 69 -5.58 6.32 -12.88
N ASP A 70 -6.40 5.61 -13.65
CA ASP A 70 -7.82 5.37 -13.37
C ASP A 70 -8.07 4.70 -12.00
N VAL A 71 -7.23 3.74 -11.62
CA VAL A 71 -7.31 3.04 -10.32
C VAL A 71 -6.91 3.99 -9.18
N GLN A 72 -5.94 4.89 -9.41
CA GLN A 72 -5.58 5.90 -8.43
C GLN A 72 -6.70 6.93 -8.25
N GLN A 73 -7.33 7.38 -9.34
CA GLN A 73 -8.47 8.27 -9.32
C GLN A 73 -9.67 7.65 -8.58
N LEU A 74 -9.98 6.37 -8.84
CA LEU A 74 -11.02 5.64 -8.10
C LEU A 74 -10.72 5.53 -6.59
N ARG A 75 -9.46 5.29 -6.22
CA ARG A 75 -9.06 5.32 -4.80
C ARG A 75 -9.18 6.70 -4.17
N GLY A 76 -8.91 7.76 -4.94
CA GLY A 76 -9.13 9.15 -4.53
C GLY A 76 -10.61 9.42 -4.27
N LEU A 77 -11.48 9.10 -5.23
CA LEU A 77 -12.94 9.21 -5.10
C LEU A 77 -13.46 8.45 -3.86
N ARG A 78 -12.94 7.24 -3.62
CA ARG A 78 -13.29 6.44 -2.44
C ARG A 78 -12.93 7.13 -1.12
N ALA A 79 -11.81 7.84 -1.08
CA ALA A 79 -11.37 8.60 0.09
C ALA A 79 -12.26 9.84 0.31
N ASP A 80 -12.65 10.53 -0.76
CA ASP A 80 -13.53 11.69 -0.68
C ASP A 80 -14.96 11.30 -0.24
N LEU A 81 -15.48 10.16 -0.71
CA LEU A 81 -16.75 9.61 -0.21
C LEU A 81 -16.71 9.29 1.29
N ALA A 82 -15.58 8.80 1.80
CA ALA A 82 -15.42 8.55 3.23
C ALA A 82 -15.46 9.85 4.05
N ARG A 83 -14.82 10.93 3.55
CA ARG A 83 -14.91 12.27 4.16
C ARG A 83 -16.34 12.80 4.15
N LEU A 84 -17.04 12.67 3.02
CA LEU A 84 -18.44 13.08 2.89
C LEU A 84 -19.34 12.29 3.85
N THR A 85 -19.12 10.98 4.01
CA THR A 85 -19.86 10.15 4.96
C THR A 85 -19.68 10.67 6.39
N GLY A 86 -18.45 11.02 6.78
CA GLY A 86 -18.18 11.64 8.07
C GLY A 86 -18.96 12.94 8.29
N ALA A 87 -19.00 13.82 7.28
CA ALA A 87 -19.77 15.06 7.34
C ALA A 87 -21.28 14.81 7.45
N LEU A 88 -21.82 13.85 6.69
CA LEU A 88 -23.24 13.47 6.75
C LEU A 88 -23.63 12.90 8.12
N VAL A 89 -22.79 12.07 8.74
CA VAL A 89 -23.03 11.57 10.11
C VAL A 89 -23.08 12.71 11.11
N GLN A 90 -22.18 13.69 11.00
CA GLN A 90 -22.21 14.88 11.86
C GLN A 90 -23.47 15.72 11.63
N ALA A 91 -23.93 15.85 10.39
CA ALA A 91 -25.19 16.52 10.08
C ALA A 91 -26.39 15.76 10.67
N ALA A 92 -26.40 14.42 10.61
CA ALA A 92 -27.46 13.60 11.17
C ALA A 92 -27.57 13.77 12.70
N ILE A 93 -26.43 13.83 13.40
CA ILE A 93 -26.36 14.11 14.84
C ILE A 93 -26.98 15.49 15.14
N ARG A 94 -26.55 16.54 14.45
CA ARG A 94 -27.11 17.90 14.64
C ARG A 94 -28.61 17.95 14.39
N CYS A 95 -29.11 17.24 13.38
CA CYS A 95 -30.55 17.20 13.11
C CYS A 95 -31.35 16.58 14.25
N ARG A 96 -30.77 15.61 14.98
CA ARG A 96 -31.39 15.04 16.19
C ARG A 96 -31.38 16.04 17.34
N GLU A 97 -30.29 16.79 17.50
CA GLU A 97 -30.18 17.82 18.55
C GLU A 97 -31.17 18.97 18.35
N THR A 98 -31.54 19.27 17.11
CA THR A 98 -32.48 20.37 16.76
C THR A 98 -33.91 19.90 16.45
N ASP A 99 -34.27 18.64 16.73
CA ASP A 99 -35.57 18.03 16.39
C ASP A 99 -36.01 18.22 14.92
N ALA A 100 -35.05 18.30 14.00
CA ALA A 100 -35.29 18.51 12.58
C ALA A 100 -35.56 17.18 11.86
N HIS A 101 -36.65 16.49 12.21
CA HIS A 101 -36.94 15.11 11.78
C HIS A 101 -36.96 14.88 10.25
N ALA A 102 -37.50 15.82 9.48
CA ALA A 102 -37.53 15.73 8.01
C ALA A 102 -36.11 15.80 7.43
N LEU A 103 -35.27 16.69 7.97
CA LEU A 103 -33.89 16.87 7.54
C LEU A 103 -33.02 15.70 7.99
N HIS A 104 -33.24 15.17 9.19
CA HIS A 104 -32.60 13.94 9.67
C HIS A 104 -32.85 12.76 8.73
N SER A 105 -34.12 12.56 8.33
CA SER A 105 -34.50 11.46 7.42
C SER A 105 -33.83 11.58 6.06
N ALA A 106 -33.75 12.81 5.51
CA ALA A 106 -33.05 13.06 4.25
C ALA A 106 -31.54 12.81 4.36
N VAL A 107 -30.91 13.19 5.48
CA VAL A 107 -29.48 12.95 5.71
C VAL A 107 -29.17 11.46 5.88
N GLU A 108 -30.01 10.70 6.60
CA GLU A 108 -29.86 9.25 6.75
C GLU A 108 -29.98 8.52 5.40
N ALA A 109 -30.90 8.94 4.53
CA ALA A 109 -30.98 8.43 3.16
C ALA A 109 -29.68 8.69 2.38
N ALA A 110 -29.16 9.92 2.43
CA ALA A 110 -27.90 10.27 1.77
C ALA A 110 -26.69 9.48 2.31
N ILE A 111 -26.67 9.14 3.61
CA ILE A 111 -25.64 8.26 4.19
C ILE A 111 -25.69 6.87 3.54
N ASN A 112 -26.88 6.31 3.35
CA ASN A 112 -27.04 4.98 2.75
C ASN A 112 -26.65 4.99 1.28
N ASP A 113 -27.03 6.01 0.52
CA ASP A 113 -26.63 6.16 -0.88
C ASP A 113 -25.10 6.27 -1.01
N ASN A 114 -24.47 7.08 -0.16
CA ASN A 114 -23.01 7.23 -0.16
C ASN A 114 -22.29 5.90 0.17
N LYS A 115 -22.81 5.14 1.14
CA LYS A 115 -22.29 3.79 1.45
C LYS A 115 -22.40 2.86 0.24
N GLN A 116 -23.52 2.88 -0.47
CA GLN A 116 -23.72 2.02 -1.64
C GLN A 116 -22.72 2.38 -2.75
N ILE A 117 -22.53 3.67 -3.05
CA ILE A 117 -21.54 4.14 -4.02
C ILE A 117 -20.13 3.69 -3.61
N GLY A 118 -19.79 3.78 -2.32
CA GLY A 118 -18.51 3.29 -1.79
C GLY A 118 -18.31 1.80 -2.03
N CYS A 119 -19.33 0.98 -1.81
CA CYS A 119 -19.32 -0.45 -2.10
C CYS A 119 -19.12 -0.74 -3.59
N ASP A 120 -19.78 0.02 -4.46
CA ASP A 120 -19.67 -0.15 -5.92
C ASP A 120 -18.25 0.17 -6.41
N ILE A 121 -17.63 1.24 -5.89
CA ILE A 121 -16.23 1.57 -6.18
C ILE A 121 -15.29 0.47 -5.67
N ASP A 122 -15.50 -0.04 -4.45
CA ASP A 122 -14.69 -1.12 -3.89
C ASP A 122 -14.81 -2.41 -4.74
N GLN A 123 -15.98 -2.71 -5.32
CA GLN A 123 -16.16 -3.82 -6.25
C GLN A 123 -15.41 -3.61 -7.56
N VAL A 124 -15.45 -2.40 -8.14
CA VAL A 124 -14.70 -2.07 -9.36
C VAL A 124 -13.19 -2.18 -9.11
N LEU A 125 -12.70 -1.62 -8.00
CA LEU A 125 -11.29 -1.69 -7.61
C LEU A 125 -10.80 -3.13 -7.43
N ARG A 126 -11.63 -4.04 -6.91
CA ARG A 126 -11.29 -5.47 -6.80
C ARG A 126 -11.22 -6.20 -8.14
N ARG A 127 -11.91 -5.73 -9.17
CA ARG A 127 -11.85 -6.30 -10.53
C ARG A 127 -10.66 -5.78 -11.34
N LEU A 128 -10.12 -4.61 -10.95
CA LEU A 128 -9.01 -3.94 -11.63
C LEU A 128 -7.64 -4.17 -10.97
N ALA A 129 -7.61 -4.76 -9.77
CA ALA A 129 -6.40 -5.07 -9.00
C ALA A 129 -6.01 -6.55 -9.14
#